data_AF-A0A7X0F0N1-F1
#
_entry.id   AF-A0A7X0F0N1-F1
#
_cell.length_a   1.000
_cell.length_b   1.000
_cell.length_c   1.000
_cell.angle_alpha   90.00
_cell.angle_beta   90.00
_cell.angle_gamma   90.00
#
_symmetry.space_group_name_H-M   'P 1'
#
loop_
_entity.id
_entity.type
_entity.pdbx_description
1 polymer ?
#
loop_
_entity_poly.entity_id
_entity_poly.type
_entity_poly.pdbx_seq_one_letter_code
_entity_poly.pdbx_strand_id
1 'polypeptide(L)'
;MERHPSRRPPSLARLLPALLGLAFATTLVSLFLSYGDASQYRPEGIVRALSMLQNAGGAPRGAARVAVGPGTEQLAVAMVVTNVVMLSPVLFLLRRWLLPFGSVTVMYTIMALMPGAQTAFRNLPILLSFVAAGLVSDLLIRRLRPSGERRAAYWAFAGLSAFATWSLYIGIASATGGGLPAVPELWTGAPVVAGLIGLALGTLFLPNAVAAEPVPPNAADAEQA
;
A
#
# COMPACT_ATOMS: atom_id res chain seq x y z
N MET A 1 7.83 -34.74 -24.75
CA MET A 1 7.96 -33.27 -24.77
C MET A 1 6.58 -32.65 -24.56
N GLU A 2 6.10 -32.63 -23.33
CA GLU A 2 4.83 -31.97 -22.98
C GLU A 2 5.08 -30.46 -22.88
N ARG A 3 4.42 -29.68 -23.75
CA ARG A 3 4.47 -28.23 -23.69
C ARG A 3 3.67 -27.80 -22.46
N HIS A 4 4.35 -27.29 -21.43
CA HIS A 4 3.69 -26.57 -20.34
C HIS A 4 2.74 -25.51 -20.93
N PRO A 5 1.44 -25.52 -20.59
CA PRO A 5 0.51 -24.52 -21.09
C PRO A 5 0.97 -23.15 -20.62
N SER A 6 1.36 -22.29 -21.57
CA SER A 6 1.65 -20.89 -21.31
C SER A 6 0.41 -20.24 -20.70
N ARG A 7 0.41 -20.06 -19.38
CA ARG A 7 -0.65 -19.34 -18.64
C ARG A 7 -0.71 -17.91 -19.17
N ARG A 8 -1.56 -17.65 -20.16
CA ARG A 8 -1.86 -16.29 -20.59
C ARG A 8 -2.52 -15.55 -19.43
N PRO A 9 -2.13 -14.30 -19.14
CA PRO A 9 -2.82 -13.52 -18.12
C PRO A 9 -4.30 -13.39 -18.53
N PRO A 10 -5.25 -13.56 -17.60
CA PRO A 10 -6.66 -13.31 -17.87
C PRO A 10 -6.84 -11.88 -18.39
N SER A 11 -7.76 -11.69 -19.34
CA SER A 11 -8.07 -10.36 -19.86
C SER A 11 -8.63 -9.47 -18.75
N LEU A 12 -8.31 -8.17 -18.79
CA LEU A 12 -8.76 -7.17 -17.82
C LEU A 12 -10.30 -7.20 -17.68
N ALA A 13 -11.03 -7.39 -18.78
CA ALA A 13 -12.48 -7.54 -18.79
C ALA A 13 -13.00 -8.71 -17.94
N ARG A 14 -12.25 -9.83 -17.88
CA ARG A 14 -12.63 -11.02 -17.10
C ARG A 14 -12.38 -10.86 -15.60
N LEU A 15 -11.39 -10.04 -15.23
CA LEU A 15 -11.11 -9.68 -13.84
C LEU A 15 -11.91 -8.48 -13.35
N LEU A 16 -12.54 -7.72 -14.26
CA LEU A 16 -13.25 -6.48 -13.97
C LEU A 16 -14.28 -6.60 -12.83
N PRO A 17 -15.13 -7.64 -12.76
CA PRO A 17 -16.09 -7.77 -11.66
C PRO A 17 -15.42 -7.91 -10.29
N ALA A 18 -14.31 -8.67 -10.23
CA ALA A 18 -13.54 -8.86 -9.00
C ALA A 18 -12.77 -7.60 -8.62
N LEU A 19 -12.19 -6.90 -9.59
CA LEU A 19 -11.51 -5.61 -9.38
C LEU A 19 -12.50 -4.57 -8.85
N LEU A 20 -13.66 -4.44 -9.47
CA LEU A 20 -14.72 -3.52 -9.03
C LEU A 20 -15.23 -3.90 -7.64
N GLY A 21 -15.49 -5.18 -7.38
CA GLY A 21 -15.97 -5.64 -6.08
C GLY A 21 -14.97 -5.36 -4.95
N LEU A 22 -13.69 -5.66 -5.17
CA LEU A 22 -12.63 -5.38 -4.19
C LEU A 22 -12.36 -3.89 -4.04
N ALA A 23 -12.31 -3.13 -5.14
CA ALA A 23 -12.14 -1.69 -5.07
C ALA A 23 -13.31 -1.05 -4.31
N PHE A 24 -14.54 -1.43 -4.62
CA PHE A 24 -15.74 -0.96 -3.92
C PHE A 24 -15.74 -1.33 -2.44
N ALA A 25 -15.45 -2.58 -2.08
CA ALA A 25 -15.34 -3.02 -0.70
C ALA A 25 -14.26 -2.23 0.07
N THR A 26 -13.11 -1.99 -0.57
CA THR A 26 -12.04 -1.19 0.02
C THR A 26 -12.47 0.26 0.19
N THR A 27 -13.15 0.84 -0.80
CA THR A 27 -13.71 2.19 -0.72
C THR A 27 -14.72 2.31 0.42
N LEU A 28 -15.58 1.30 0.63
CA LEU A 28 -16.49 1.26 1.78
C LEU A 28 -15.73 1.21 3.11
N VAL A 29 -14.69 0.38 3.21
CA VAL A 29 -13.84 0.35 4.41
C VAL A 29 -13.19 1.71 4.65
N SER A 30 -12.63 2.35 3.62
CA SER A 30 -12.07 3.71 3.70
C SER A 30 -13.12 4.75 4.09
N LEU A 31 -14.38 4.59 3.67
CA LEU A 31 -15.47 5.48 4.07
C LEU A 31 -15.71 5.41 5.58
N PHE A 32 -15.83 4.20 6.13
CA PHE A 32 -15.99 4.03 7.58
C PHE A 32 -14.73 4.42 8.37
N LEU A 33 -13.55 4.29 7.74
CA LEU A 33 -12.26 4.72 8.28
C LEU A 33 -11.90 6.16 7.87
N SER A 34 -12.87 6.98 7.44
CA SER A 34 -12.62 8.34 6.94
C SER A 34 -11.79 9.19 7.91
N TYR A 35 -11.97 9.00 9.22
CA TYR A 35 -11.20 9.69 10.28
C TYR A 35 -9.70 9.31 10.34
N GLY A 36 -9.32 8.19 9.74
CA GLY A 36 -7.96 7.64 9.71
C GLY A 36 -7.42 7.44 8.29
N ASP A 37 -8.02 8.10 7.28
CA ASP A 37 -7.60 7.99 5.89
C ASP A 37 -6.57 9.08 5.54
N ALA A 38 -5.34 8.65 5.24
CA ALA A 38 -4.25 9.55 4.89
C ALA A 38 -4.52 10.39 3.63
N SER A 39 -5.39 9.92 2.73
CA SER A 39 -5.70 10.62 1.47
C SER A 39 -6.53 11.91 1.67
N GLN A 40 -7.13 12.08 2.85
CA GLN A 40 -7.91 13.27 3.19
C GLN A 40 -7.05 14.42 3.72
N TYR A 41 -5.80 14.15 4.09
CA TYR A 41 -4.92 15.20 4.57
C TYR A 41 -4.48 16.12 3.44
N ARG A 42 -4.40 17.41 3.79
CA ARG A 42 -3.86 18.43 2.91
C ARG A 42 -2.33 18.39 2.88
N PRO A 43 -1.70 18.77 1.74
CA PRO A 43 -0.25 18.87 1.63
C PRO A 43 0.41 19.61 2.79
N GLU A 44 -0.12 20.77 3.19
CA GLU A 44 0.46 21.60 4.25
C GLU A 44 0.33 20.92 5.63
N GLY A 45 -0.75 20.16 5.84
CA GLY A 45 -0.97 19.38 7.06
C GLY A 45 0.03 18.23 7.19
N ILE A 46 0.35 17.56 6.08
CA ILE A 46 1.33 16.46 6.02
C ILE A 46 2.73 16.99 6.32
N VAL A 47 3.14 18.07 5.63
CA VAL A 47 4.45 18.71 5.86
C VAL A 47 4.58 19.19 7.30
N ARG A 48 3.54 19.82 7.85
CA ARG A 48 3.53 20.26 9.25
C ARG A 48 3.66 19.10 10.22
N ALA A 49 2.87 18.04 10.06
CA ALA A 49 2.91 16.86 10.92
C ALA A 49 4.30 16.20 10.94
N LEU A 50 4.97 16.13 9.79
CA LEU A 50 6.33 15.62 9.65
C LEU A 50 7.40 16.63 10.12
N SER A 51 7.01 17.84 10.52
CA SER A 51 7.89 18.88 11.06
C SER A 51 7.70 19.12 12.56
N MET A 52 6.67 18.52 13.20
CA MET A 52 6.29 18.86 14.59
C MET A 52 7.30 18.45 15.66
N LEU A 53 8.19 17.47 15.41
CA LEU A 53 9.23 17.10 16.38
C LEU A 53 10.17 18.27 16.71
N GLN A 54 10.39 19.18 15.76
CA GLN A 54 11.18 20.40 15.96
C GLN A 54 10.40 21.55 16.63
N ASN A 55 9.06 21.56 16.49
CA ASN A 55 8.22 22.67 16.98
C ASN A 55 7.76 22.49 18.44
N ALA A 56 7.94 21.31 19.04
CA ALA A 56 7.65 21.08 20.45
C ALA A 56 8.57 21.87 21.41
N GLY A 57 9.70 22.40 20.91
CA GLY A 57 10.68 23.16 21.70
C GLY A 57 10.51 24.68 21.72
N GLY A 58 9.50 25.27 21.07
CA GLY A 58 9.50 26.73 20.84
C GLY A 58 8.15 27.43 20.62
N ALA A 59 7.02 26.84 20.99
CA ALA A 59 5.73 27.54 20.86
C ALA A 59 5.52 28.56 21.99
N PRO A 60 5.31 29.87 21.72
CA PRO A 60 4.96 30.84 22.75
C PRO A 60 3.63 30.44 23.40
N ARG A 61 3.61 30.35 24.73
CA ARG A 61 2.36 30.18 25.51
C ARG A 61 1.44 31.36 25.22
N GLY A 62 0.46 31.19 24.33
CA GLY A 62 -0.54 32.23 24.04
C GLY A 62 -0.95 32.40 22.56
N ALA A 63 -0.30 31.72 21.61
CA ALA A 63 -0.78 31.76 20.23
C ALA A 63 -2.14 31.04 20.12
N ALA A 64 -3.16 31.77 19.64
CA ALA A 64 -4.49 31.24 19.37
C ALA A 64 -4.39 29.90 18.64
N ARG A 65 -5.20 28.92 19.04
CA ARG A 65 -5.25 27.57 18.44
C ARG A 65 -5.71 27.67 16.98
N VAL A 66 -4.80 28.03 16.08
CA VAL A 66 -4.96 27.96 14.64
C VAL A 66 -5.20 26.49 14.30
N ALA A 67 -6.23 26.23 13.50
CA ALA A 67 -6.73 24.90 13.13
C ALA A 67 -5.63 23.83 13.14
N VAL A 68 -5.73 22.95 14.14
CA VAL A 68 -4.76 21.92 14.45
C VAL A 68 -4.77 20.93 13.28
N GLY A 69 -3.73 20.97 12.45
CA GLY A 69 -3.46 19.89 11.48
C GLY A 69 -3.17 18.58 12.22
N PRO A 70 -3.14 17.42 11.54
CA PRO A 70 -2.90 16.15 12.20
C PRO A 70 -1.58 16.18 12.97
N GLY A 71 -1.57 15.60 14.17
CA GLY A 71 -0.32 15.33 14.88
C GLY A 71 0.49 14.25 14.13
N THR A 72 1.80 14.19 14.40
CA THR A 72 2.69 13.19 13.79
C THR A 72 2.19 11.76 13.99
N GLU A 73 1.70 11.46 15.20
CA GLU A 73 1.14 10.14 15.56
C GLU A 73 -0.12 9.82 14.74
N GLN A 74 -1.02 10.79 14.58
CA GLN A 74 -2.26 10.60 13.83
C GLN A 74 -1.96 10.36 12.34
N LEU A 75 -1.01 11.11 11.76
CA LEU A 75 -0.57 10.88 10.39
C LEU A 75 0.06 9.49 10.25
N ALA A 76 0.94 9.10 11.16
CA ALA A 76 1.60 7.79 11.11
C ALA A 76 0.56 6.64 11.17
N VAL A 77 -0.40 6.71 12.09
CA VAL A 77 -1.49 5.73 12.20
C VAL A 77 -2.32 5.69 10.92
N ALA A 78 -2.71 6.86 10.39
CA ALA A 78 -3.47 6.93 9.15
C ALA A 78 -2.70 6.33 7.96
N MET A 79 -1.40 6.59 7.86
CA MET A 79 -0.55 5.99 6.84
C MET A 79 -0.55 4.46 6.95
N VAL A 80 -0.39 3.92 8.15
CA VAL A 80 -0.41 2.46 8.38
C VAL A 80 -1.77 1.87 8.00
N VAL A 81 -2.86 2.47 8.47
CA VAL A 81 -4.23 1.99 8.20
C VAL A 81 -4.52 2.02 6.71
N THR A 82 -4.29 3.15 6.04
CA THR A 82 -4.48 3.27 4.59
C THR A 82 -3.60 2.29 3.83
N ASN A 83 -2.35 2.07 4.26
CA ASN A 83 -1.44 1.12 3.62
C ASN A 83 -2.00 -0.31 3.66
N VAL A 84 -2.45 -0.77 4.83
CA VAL A 84 -3.01 -2.11 5.01
C VAL A 84 -4.29 -2.27 4.21
N VAL A 85 -5.21 -1.31 4.30
CA VAL A 85 -6.50 -1.33 3.61
C VAL A 85 -6.32 -1.37 2.10
N MET A 86 -5.38 -0.58 1.57
CA MET A 86 -5.13 -0.47 0.13
C MET A 86 -4.33 -1.66 -0.43
N LEU A 87 -3.33 -2.15 0.31
CA LEU A 87 -2.41 -3.18 -0.18
C LEU A 87 -2.98 -4.59 -0.06
N SER A 88 -3.77 -4.88 0.98
CA SER A 88 -4.38 -6.21 1.21
C SER A 88 -5.17 -6.78 0.01
N PRO A 89 -6.11 -6.04 -0.61
CA PRO A 89 -6.88 -6.56 -1.74
C PRO A 89 -6.00 -6.79 -2.99
N VAL A 90 -4.96 -5.96 -3.19
CA VAL A 90 -3.99 -6.13 -4.29
C VAL A 90 -3.16 -7.39 -4.09
N LEU A 91 -2.64 -7.61 -2.88
CA LEU A 91 -1.88 -8.80 -2.51
C LEU A 91 -2.73 -10.06 -2.64
N PHE A 92 -3.99 -10.01 -2.23
CA PHE A 92 -4.93 -11.11 -2.40
C PHE A 92 -5.14 -11.46 -3.88
N LEU A 93 -5.33 -10.45 -4.74
CA LEU A 93 -5.47 -10.64 -6.18
C LEU A 93 -4.21 -11.24 -6.82
N LEU A 94 -3.04 -10.72 -6.48
CA LEU A 94 -1.75 -11.19 -6.99
C LEU A 94 -1.43 -12.64 -6.60
N ARG A 95 -1.92 -13.08 -5.44
CA ARG A 95 -1.78 -14.48 -5.03
C ARG A 95 -2.61 -15.42 -5.91
N ARG A 96 -3.78 -14.96 -6.36
CA ARG A 96 -4.76 -15.80 -7.08
C ARG A 96 -4.65 -15.70 -8.60
N TRP A 97 -4.22 -14.56 -9.13
CA TRP A 97 -4.20 -14.27 -10.56
C TRP A 97 -2.96 -13.48 -11.00
N LEU A 98 -2.56 -13.66 -12.26
CA LEU A 98 -1.60 -12.79 -12.92
C LEU A 98 -2.33 -11.51 -13.36
N LEU A 99 -2.07 -10.40 -12.67
CA LEU A 99 -2.75 -9.14 -12.96
C LEU A 99 -2.26 -8.53 -14.28
N PRO A 100 -3.17 -8.13 -15.19
CA PRO A 100 -2.81 -7.31 -16.35
C PRO A 100 -2.42 -5.90 -15.92
N PHE A 101 -1.59 -5.26 -16.74
CA PHE A 101 -1.19 -3.86 -16.54
C PHE A 101 -2.42 -2.94 -16.47
N GLY A 102 -2.44 -2.04 -15.48
CA GLY A 102 -3.53 -1.11 -15.24
C GLY A 102 -4.49 -1.55 -14.14
N SER A 103 -4.40 -2.80 -13.66
CA SER A 103 -5.31 -3.31 -12.63
C SER A 103 -5.18 -2.54 -11.32
N VAL A 104 -3.94 -2.29 -10.88
CA VAL A 104 -3.69 -1.58 -9.61
C VAL A 104 -4.02 -0.10 -9.76
N THR A 105 -3.69 0.51 -10.90
CA THR A 105 -4.06 1.90 -11.21
C THR A 105 -5.57 2.11 -11.16
N VAL A 106 -6.36 1.22 -11.78
CA VAL A 106 -7.82 1.30 -11.74
C VAL A 106 -8.34 1.17 -10.30
N MET A 107 -7.83 0.21 -9.53
CA MET A 107 -8.22 0.05 -8.13
C MET A 107 -7.92 1.31 -7.31
N TYR A 108 -6.71 1.85 -7.39
CA TYR A 108 -6.31 3.04 -6.63
C TYR A 108 -7.08 4.28 -7.07
N THR A 109 -7.38 4.40 -8.36
CA THR A 109 -8.23 5.48 -8.88
C THR A 109 -9.63 5.41 -8.26
N ILE A 110 -10.26 4.23 -8.25
CA ILE A 110 -11.58 4.04 -7.64
C ILE A 110 -11.54 4.30 -6.13
N MET A 111 -10.50 3.85 -5.43
CA MET A 111 -10.31 4.12 -4.01
C MET A 111 -10.15 5.62 -3.73
N ALA A 112 -9.47 6.37 -4.61
CA ALA A 112 -9.25 7.80 -4.47
C ALA A 112 -10.50 8.66 -4.77
N LEU A 113 -11.51 8.12 -5.48
CA LEU A 113 -12.74 8.86 -5.79
C LEU A 113 -13.51 9.25 -4.53
N MET A 114 -13.58 8.38 -3.52
CA MET A 114 -14.38 8.65 -2.32
C MET A 114 -13.75 9.72 -1.41
N PRO A 115 -12.44 9.67 -1.08
CA PRO A 115 -11.75 10.80 -0.43
C PRO A 115 -11.80 12.08 -1.27
N GLY A 116 -11.73 11.96 -2.61
CA GLY A 116 -11.89 13.09 -3.52
C GLY A 116 -13.27 13.75 -3.39
N ALA A 117 -14.35 12.96 -3.39
CA ALA A 117 -15.70 13.45 -3.20
C ALA A 117 -15.87 14.14 -1.82
N GLN A 118 -15.35 13.53 -0.75
CA GLN A 118 -15.41 14.10 0.61
C GLN A 118 -14.67 15.43 0.75
N THR A 119 -13.57 15.60 0.00
CA THR A 119 -12.77 16.83 0.02
C THR A 119 -13.19 17.85 -1.06
N ALA A 120 -14.33 17.61 -1.74
CA ALA A 120 -14.78 18.38 -2.90
C ALA A 120 -13.67 18.58 -3.95
N PHE A 121 -12.82 17.56 -4.13
CA PHE A 121 -11.66 17.53 -5.01
C PHE A 121 -10.63 18.63 -4.77
N ARG A 122 -10.62 19.25 -3.58
CA ARG A 122 -9.64 20.27 -3.20
C ARG A 122 -8.25 19.70 -2.91
N ASN A 123 -8.14 18.39 -2.71
CA ASN A 123 -6.88 17.68 -2.43
C ASN A 123 -6.35 16.92 -3.66
N LEU A 124 -6.60 17.45 -4.87
CA LEU A 124 -6.24 16.79 -6.13
C LEU A 124 -4.78 16.31 -6.19
N PRO A 125 -3.76 17.07 -5.71
CA PRO A 125 -2.38 16.60 -5.74
C PRO A 125 -2.16 15.27 -4.99
N ILE A 126 -2.79 15.12 -3.82
CA ILE A 126 -2.68 13.91 -3.01
C ILE A 126 -3.39 12.75 -3.71
N LEU A 127 -4.57 12.97 -4.29
CA LEU A 127 -5.28 11.93 -5.05
C LEU A 127 -4.45 11.47 -6.26
N LEU A 128 -3.81 12.40 -6.97
CA LEU A 128 -2.92 12.09 -8.09
C LEU A 128 -1.69 11.29 -7.64
N SER A 129 -1.21 11.48 -6.41
CA SER A 129 -0.12 10.65 -5.85
C SER A 129 -0.49 9.17 -5.77
N PHE A 130 -1.74 8.85 -5.38
CA PHE A 130 -2.23 7.47 -5.34
C PHE A 130 -2.41 6.89 -6.74
N VAL A 131 -2.92 7.68 -7.70
CA VAL A 131 -3.00 7.23 -9.10
C VAL A 131 -1.60 6.93 -9.67
N ALA A 132 -0.63 7.81 -9.42
CA ALA A 132 0.77 7.61 -9.81
C ALA A 132 1.38 6.37 -9.14
N ALA A 133 1.08 6.14 -7.86
CA ALA A 133 1.50 4.95 -7.12
C ALA A 133 0.91 3.66 -7.72
N GLY A 134 -0.33 3.71 -8.19
CA GLY A 134 -0.96 2.61 -8.92
C GLY A 134 -0.21 2.28 -10.22
N LEU A 135 0.19 3.30 -10.98
CA LEU A 135 0.99 3.13 -12.20
C LEU A 135 2.37 2.54 -11.92
N VAL A 136 3.04 3.01 -10.87
CA VAL A 136 4.31 2.43 -10.42
C VAL A 136 4.12 0.97 -10.01
N SER A 137 3.04 0.66 -9.31
CA SER A 137 2.71 -0.72 -8.92
C SER A 137 2.47 -1.61 -10.15
N ASP A 138 1.75 -1.13 -11.17
CA ASP A 138 1.55 -1.87 -12.41
C ASP A 138 2.88 -2.08 -13.18
N LEU A 139 3.80 -1.12 -13.15
CA LEU A 139 5.15 -1.27 -13.70
C LEU A 139 5.96 -2.31 -12.92
N LEU A 140 5.86 -2.32 -11.59
CA LEU A 140 6.48 -3.33 -10.73
C LEU A 140 5.91 -4.72 -11.02
N ILE A 141 4.60 -4.86 -11.21
CA ILE A 141 3.97 -6.13 -11.62
C ILE A 141 4.55 -6.59 -12.96
N ARG A 142 4.69 -5.68 -13.92
CA ARG A 142 5.23 -6.02 -15.25
C ARG A 142 6.70 -6.47 -15.19
N ARG A 143 7.51 -5.86 -14.33
CA ARG A 143 8.94 -6.19 -14.17
C ARG A 143 9.18 -7.41 -13.30
N LEU A 144 8.57 -7.45 -12.11
CA LEU A 144 8.79 -8.52 -11.14
C LEU A 144 7.98 -9.77 -11.48
N ARG A 145 6.85 -9.64 -12.19
CA ARG A 145 5.86 -10.71 -12.43
C ARG A 145 5.58 -11.52 -11.16
N PRO A 146 5.10 -10.85 -10.08
CA PRO A 146 4.82 -11.51 -8.81
C PRO A 146 3.74 -12.57 -9.01
N SER A 147 3.94 -13.75 -8.43
CA SER A 147 2.98 -14.87 -8.43
C SER A 147 3.15 -15.69 -7.16
N GLY A 148 2.13 -16.49 -6.80
CA GLY A 148 2.23 -17.40 -5.66
C GLY A 148 3.38 -18.41 -5.76
N GLU A 149 3.81 -18.75 -6.97
CA GLU A 149 4.96 -19.62 -7.24
C GLU A 149 6.30 -18.89 -7.05
N ARG A 150 6.33 -17.56 -7.20
CA ARG A 150 7.53 -16.72 -7.10
C ARG A 150 7.47 -15.84 -5.84
N ARG A 151 7.62 -16.47 -4.68
CA ARG A 151 7.51 -15.83 -3.35
C ARG A 151 8.38 -14.59 -3.18
N ALA A 152 9.65 -14.66 -3.57
CA ALA A 152 10.56 -13.51 -3.48
C ALA A 152 10.07 -12.31 -4.31
N ALA A 153 9.52 -12.56 -5.50
CA ALA A 153 8.95 -11.49 -6.33
C ALA A 153 7.66 -10.92 -5.73
N TYR A 154 6.85 -11.75 -5.07
CA TYR A 154 5.65 -11.34 -4.36
C TYR A 154 5.97 -10.46 -3.15
N TRP A 155 6.93 -10.85 -2.31
CA TRP A 155 7.38 -10.03 -1.18
C TRP A 155 8.06 -8.74 -1.64
N ALA A 156 8.94 -8.82 -2.64
CA ALA A 156 9.56 -7.63 -3.22
C ALA A 156 8.51 -6.65 -3.76
N PHE A 157 7.48 -7.15 -4.45
CA PHE A 157 6.36 -6.32 -4.87
C PHE A 157 5.64 -5.68 -3.67
N ALA A 158 5.31 -6.47 -2.63
CA ALA A 158 4.57 -5.98 -1.47
C ALA A 158 5.31 -4.84 -0.74
N GLY A 159 6.62 -5.01 -0.54
CA GLY A 159 7.45 -3.97 0.08
C GLY A 159 7.68 -2.76 -0.81
N LEU A 160 8.07 -2.99 -2.07
CA LEU A 160 8.46 -1.92 -2.97
C LEU A 160 7.27 -1.07 -3.44
N SER A 161 6.09 -1.67 -3.62
CA SER A 161 4.87 -0.92 -3.95
C SER A 161 4.43 -0.02 -2.81
N ALA A 162 4.45 -0.50 -1.56
CA ALA A 162 4.18 0.33 -0.39
C ALA A 162 5.21 1.46 -0.26
N PHE A 163 6.51 1.15 -0.30
CA PHE A 163 7.58 2.14 -0.25
C PHE A 163 7.41 3.23 -1.33
N ALA A 164 7.14 2.83 -2.57
CA ALA A 164 6.94 3.75 -3.68
C ALA A 164 5.70 4.64 -3.48
N THR A 165 4.59 4.06 -3.00
CA THR A 165 3.34 4.79 -2.77
C THR A 165 3.55 5.91 -1.76
N TRP A 166 4.17 5.61 -0.62
CA TRP A 166 4.37 6.59 0.44
C TRP A 166 5.48 7.59 0.12
N SER A 167 6.49 7.19 -0.64
CA SER A 167 7.48 8.13 -1.19
C SER A 167 6.83 9.15 -2.12
N LEU A 168 5.93 8.72 -3.01
CA LEU A 168 5.18 9.61 -3.89
C LEU A 168 4.22 10.52 -3.12
N TYR A 169 3.50 9.97 -2.14
CA TYR A 169 2.60 10.73 -1.28
C TYR A 169 3.34 11.88 -0.57
N ILE A 170 4.46 11.59 0.10
CA ILE A 170 5.27 12.60 0.81
C ILE A 170 5.93 13.55 -0.17
N GLY A 171 6.48 13.06 -1.28
CA GLY A 171 7.14 13.89 -2.30
C GLY A 171 6.19 14.91 -2.91
N ILE A 172 4.97 14.49 -3.28
CA ILE A 172 3.95 15.39 -3.84
C ILE A 172 3.42 16.33 -2.76
N ALA A 173 3.21 15.85 -1.53
CA ALA A 173 2.83 16.72 -0.41
C ALA A 173 3.90 17.80 -0.16
N SER A 174 5.18 17.47 -0.27
CA SER A 174 6.28 18.43 -0.10
C SER A 174 6.33 19.44 -1.24
N ALA A 175 6.16 18.97 -2.49
CA ALA A 175 6.17 19.81 -3.68
C ALA A 175 5.00 20.80 -3.73
N THR A 176 3.83 20.42 -3.19
CA THR A 176 2.61 21.24 -3.24
C THR A 176 2.26 21.93 -1.93
N GLY A 177 2.81 21.47 -0.80
CA GLY A 177 2.55 21.97 0.55
C GLY A 177 3.54 23.02 1.05
N GLY A 178 4.41 23.54 0.18
CA GLY A 178 5.28 24.67 0.50
C GLY A 178 6.70 24.33 0.95
N GLY A 179 7.16 23.09 0.80
CA GLY A 179 8.55 22.71 1.05
C GLY A 179 8.74 21.31 1.64
N LEU A 180 10.00 20.93 1.82
CA LEU A 180 10.36 19.66 2.47
C LEU A 180 10.03 19.70 3.96
N PRO A 181 9.57 18.59 4.55
CA PRO A 181 9.38 18.51 5.99
C PRO A 181 10.70 18.72 6.73
N ALA A 182 10.61 19.40 7.87
CA ALA A 182 11.78 19.90 8.56
C ALA A 182 12.58 18.80 9.29
N VAL A 183 11.97 17.64 9.57
CA VAL A 183 12.58 16.50 10.28
C VAL A 183 12.87 15.36 9.30
N PRO A 184 14.13 15.21 8.82
CA PRO A 184 14.50 14.19 7.84
C PRO A 184 14.13 12.77 8.23
N GLU A 185 14.29 12.42 9.50
CA GLU A 185 14.06 11.08 10.04
C GLU A 185 12.61 10.64 9.86
N LEU A 186 11.66 11.57 9.99
CA LEU A 186 10.23 11.27 9.87
C LEU A 186 9.82 11.05 8.42
N TRP A 187 10.23 11.92 7.50
CA TRP A 187 9.79 11.84 6.11
C TRP A 187 10.57 10.82 5.27
N THR A 188 11.81 10.49 5.66
CA THR A 188 12.60 9.40 5.05
C THR A 188 12.29 8.05 5.67
N GLY A 189 12.01 7.99 6.98
CA GLY A 189 11.68 6.77 7.69
C GLY A 189 10.28 6.25 7.39
N ALA A 190 9.30 7.14 7.20
CA ALA A 190 7.90 6.72 7.01
C ALA A 190 7.69 5.82 5.75
N PRO A 191 8.25 6.13 4.57
CA PRO A 191 8.19 5.22 3.43
C PRO A 191 8.87 3.87 3.69
N VAL A 192 9.99 3.85 4.43
CA VAL A 192 10.70 2.61 4.79
C VAL A 192 9.82 1.73 5.68
N VAL A 193 9.23 2.31 6.73
CA VAL A 193 8.30 1.60 7.63
C VAL A 193 7.11 1.05 6.84
N ALA A 194 6.52 1.83 5.94
CA ALA A 194 5.42 1.36 5.11
C ALA A 194 5.82 0.21 4.18
N GLY A 195 7.04 0.26 3.63
CA GLY A 195 7.65 -0.85 2.89
C GLY A 195 7.82 -2.11 3.74
N LEU A 196 8.29 -1.98 4.98
CA LEU A 196 8.40 -3.10 5.92
C LEU A 196 7.04 -3.69 6.30
N ILE A 197 6.01 -2.85 6.48
CA ILE A 197 4.62 -3.30 6.68
C ILE A 197 4.12 -4.05 5.44
N GLY A 198 4.42 -3.54 4.25
CA GLY A 198 4.11 -4.21 2.99
C GLY A 198 4.78 -5.59 2.89
N LEU A 199 6.06 -5.70 3.27
CA LEU A 199 6.76 -6.97 3.37
C LEU A 199 6.11 -7.91 4.38
N ALA A 200 5.80 -7.44 5.58
CA ALA A 200 5.15 -8.22 6.62
C ALA A 200 3.80 -8.78 6.12
N LEU A 201 2.96 -7.94 5.50
CA LEU A 201 1.73 -8.38 4.84
C LEU A 201 2.03 -9.41 3.75
N GLY A 202 3.04 -9.18 2.91
CA GLY A 202 3.47 -10.14 1.89
C GLY A 202 3.80 -11.52 2.47
N THR A 203 4.49 -11.58 3.61
CA THR A 203 4.81 -12.83 4.31
C THR A 203 3.59 -13.50 4.93
N LEU A 204 2.63 -12.72 5.46
CA LEU A 204 1.38 -13.25 6.02
C LEU A 204 0.47 -13.83 4.93
N PHE A 205 0.36 -13.16 3.79
CA PHE A 205 -0.48 -13.61 2.68
C PHE A 205 0.13 -14.81 1.93
N LEU A 206 1.46 -14.99 2.02
CA LEU A 206 2.16 -16.11 1.40
C LEU A 206 3.25 -16.65 2.35
N PRO A 207 2.86 -17.44 3.38
CA PRO A 207 3.79 -17.96 4.37
C PRO A 207 4.82 -18.91 3.74
N ASN A 208 6.01 -18.97 4.35
CA ASN A 208 6.95 -20.03 4.03
C ASN A 208 6.30 -21.38 4.36
N ALA A 209 6.35 -22.30 3.40
CA ALA A 209 6.10 -23.70 3.71
C ALA A 209 7.13 -24.11 4.76
N VAL A 210 6.67 -24.34 5.99
CA VAL A 210 7.43 -25.11 6.97
C VAL A 210 7.80 -26.40 6.24
N ALA A 211 9.10 -26.70 6.13
CA ALA A 211 9.55 -27.94 5.53
C ALA A 211 8.75 -29.06 6.20
N ALA A 212 7.91 -29.75 5.43
CA ALA A 212 7.18 -30.89 5.95
C ALA A 212 8.23 -31.82 6.54
N GLU A 213 8.17 -32.04 7.85
CA GLU A 213 9.04 -32.98 8.52
C GLU A 213 8.91 -34.31 7.78
N PRO A 214 10.02 -34.94 7.36
CA PRO A 214 9.95 -36.21 6.66
C PRO A 214 9.15 -37.16 7.53
N VAL A 215 7.98 -37.60 7.05
CA VAL A 215 7.24 -38.68 7.70
C VAL A 215 8.22 -39.85 7.74
N PRO A 216 8.66 -40.31 8.92
CA PRO A 216 9.57 -41.46 8.98
C PRO A 216 8.88 -42.63 8.28
N PRO A 217 9.61 -43.42 7.47
CA PRO A 217 9.04 -44.56 6.78
C PRO A 217 8.28 -45.41 7.79
N ASN A 218 7.04 -45.74 7.45
CA ASN A 218 6.17 -46.52 8.31
C ASN A 218 6.90 -47.82 8.65
N ALA A 219 6.98 -48.18 9.93
CA ALA A 219 7.64 -49.40 10.39
C ALA A 219 7.06 -50.68 9.72
N ALA A 220 5.89 -50.57 9.09
CA ALA A 220 5.29 -51.61 8.25
C ALA A 220 6.11 -51.98 7.00
N ASP A 221 6.95 -51.09 6.47
CA ASP A 221 7.77 -51.35 5.27
C ASP A 221 9.11 -52.05 5.61
N ALA A 222 9.51 -52.07 6.90
CA ALA A 222 10.74 -52.70 7.36
C ALA A 222 10.59 -54.21 7.63
N GLU A 223 9.36 -54.73 7.66
CA GLU A 223 9.07 -56.15 7.95
C GLU A 223 8.94 -57.02 6.66
N GLN A 224 9.17 -56.43 5.48
CA GLN A 224 9.06 -57.11 4.18
C GLN A 224 10.39 -57.31 3.43
N ALA A 225 11.54 -57.08 4.09
CA ALA A 225 12.88 -57.30 3.53
C ALA A 225 13.69 -58.29 4.38
#